data_AF-A0A951SA00-F1
#
_entry.id   AF-A0A951SA00-F1
#
_cell.length_a   1.000
_cell.length_b   1.000
_cell.length_c   1.000
_cell.angle_alpha   90.00
_cell.angle_beta   90.00
_cell.angle_gamma   90.00
#
_symmetry.space_group_name_H-M   'P 1'
#
loop_
_entity.id
_entity.type
_entity.pdbx_description
1 polymer ?
#
loop_
_entity_poly.entity_id
_entity_poly.type
_entity_poly.pdbx_seq_one_letter_code
_entity_poly.pdbx_strand_id
1 'polypeptide(L)'
;MVERLSTYTPVIFFNTIFKGIAQIMLQENTITGILFLLGVSYGYPLMGLALLTATIAGTITAILFRFDKDETIKGIYGFSAALVGAGLILLFKPSFLLWIVILMAAGLASVIQNFFSRKNIPVYTLPFILVVWLVWYVFKDLNYLQLQSTIDTNETIQQNFTFIFSSIGQVIFQDNVIIGILFFIGLAVSSTMAALVAVFSSAVAALFAYYFQLPTTEIVLGLYGYNAVLCAIVFADIKPISLLWIVLATLLSIVITIVLNNINIIPLTFPFVASCWILLLIKNQFYRLQKVA
;
A
#
# COMPACT_ATOMS: atom_id res chain seq x y z
N MET A 1 -6.88 15.14 26.63
CA MET A 1 -6.13 15.13 25.36
C MET A 1 -4.65 15.45 25.58
N VAL A 2 -4.33 16.56 26.26
CA VAL A 2 -2.95 17.01 26.55
C VAL A 2 -2.09 15.95 27.26
N GLU A 3 -2.62 15.29 28.30
CA GLU A 3 -1.92 14.24 29.05
C GLU A 3 -1.71 12.94 28.25
N ARG A 4 -2.47 12.71 27.17
CA ARG A 4 -2.30 11.54 26.28
C ARG A 4 -1.23 11.77 25.23
N LEU A 5 -1.06 13.03 24.81
CA LEU A 5 -0.02 13.42 23.86
C LEU A 5 1.32 13.65 24.55
N SER A 6 1.34 13.98 25.86
CA SER A 6 2.58 14.24 26.61
C SER A 6 3.50 13.02 26.71
N THR A 7 2.98 11.79 26.54
CA THR A 7 3.79 10.57 26.45
C THR A 7 4.51 10.40 25.11
N TYR A 8 4.14 11.19 24.09
CA TYR A 8 4.75 11.23 22.78
C TYR A 8 5.49 12.56 22.64
N THR A 9 6.81 12.56 22.87
CA THR A 9 7.61 13.75 22.59
C THR A 9 7.48 14.13 21.10
N PRO A 10 7.69 15.40 20.73
CA PRO A 10 7.61 15.81 19.32
C PRO A 10 8.45 14.92 18.38
N VAL A 11 9.61 14.47 18.84
CA VAL A 11 10.50 13.56 18.10
C VAL A 11 9.88 12.16 17.94
N ILE A 12 9.30 11.60 19.00
CA ILE A 12 8.64 10.27 18.92
C ILE A 12 7.43 10.35 18.00
N PHE A 13 6.63 11.41 18.11
CA PHE A 13 5.46 11.61 17.26
C PHE A 13 5.85 11.78 15.78
N PHE A 14 6.87 12.59 15.50
CA PHE A 14 7.45 12.73 14.16
C PHE A 14 7.88 11.37 13.58
N ASN A 15 8.69 10.62 14.32
CA ASN A 15 9.14 9.30 13.90
C ASN A 15 7.96 8.34 13.67
N THR A 16 6.95 8.39 14.52
CA THR A 16 5.75 7.55 14.42
C THR A 16 4.99 7.81 13.12
N ILE A 17 4.82 9.08 12.73
CA ILE A 17 4.14 9.45 11.47
C ILE A 17 4.89 8.88 10.28
N PHE A 18 6.19 9.15 10.17
CA PHE A 18 6.95 8.71 9.00
C PHE A 18 7.16 7.19 8.96
N LYS A 19 7.32 6.53 10.11
CA LYS A 19 7.22 5.07 10.17
C LYS A 19 5.86 4.60 9.67
N GLY A 20 4.77 5.27 10.02
CA GLY A 20 3.43 4.99 9.49
C GLY A 20 3.37 5.05 7.97
N ILE A 21 4.01 6.02 7.33
CA ILE A 21 4.08 6.09 5.85
C ILE A 21 4.95 4.94 5.29
N ALA A 22 6.10 4.67 5.92
CA ALA A 22 7.02 3.62 5.48
C ALA A 22 6.41 2.20 5.58
N GLN A 23 5.55 1.98 6.58
CA GLN A 23 4.84 0.71 6.81
C GLN A 23 3.87 0.34 5.67
N ILE A 24 3.55 1.27 4.75
CA ILE A 24 2.81 0.94 3.51
C ILE A 24 3.52 -0.18 2.73
N MET A 25 4.86 -0.16 2.73
CA MET A 25 5.69 -1.22 2.15
C MET A 25 6.40 -2.05 3.22
N LEU A 26 5.81 -2.17 4.40
CA LEU A 26 6.30 -2.98 5.53
C LEU A 26 7.69 -2.57 6.04
N GLN A 27 8.04 -1.28 5.95
CA GLN A 27 9.31 -0.75 6.44
C GLN A 27 9.10 0.02 7.75
N GLU A 28 9.78 -0.36 8.82
CA GLU A 28 9.77 0.37 10.10
C GLU A 28 10.86 1.46 10.16
N ASN A 29 10.94 2.32 9.14
CA ASN A 29 12.03 3.29 8.98
C ASN A 29 11.53 4.71 8.66
N THR A 30 11.93 5.69 9.49
CA THR A 30 11.55 7.09 9.34
C THR A 30 12.03 7.69 8.01
N ILE A 31 13.28 7.43 7.60
CA ILE A 31 13.87 8.00 6.38
C ILE A 31 13.14 7.46 5.14
N THR A 32 12.84 6.16 5.12
CA THR A 32 12.01 5.54 4.08
C THR A 32 10.66 6.25 3.95
N GLY A 33 9.99 6.54 5.08
CA GLY A 33 8.72 7.26 5.08
C GLY A 33 8.82 8.69 4.54
N ILE A 34 9.91 9.40 4.85
CA ILE A 34 10.19 10.73 4.31
C ILE A 34 10.36 10.66 2.78
N LEU A 35 11.16 9.70 2.29
CA LEU A 35 11.38 9.51 0.86
C LEU A 35 10.08 9.15 0.13
N PHE A 36 9.23 8.32 0.74
CA PHE A 36 7.91 8.01 0.19
C PHE A 36 7.02 9.25 0.12
N LEU A 37 6.94 10.04 1.20
CA LEU A 37 6.15 11.27 1.19
C LEU A 37 6.65 12.28 0.15
N LEU A 38 7.98 12.44 0.03
CA LEU A 38 8.59 13.32 -0.98
C LEU A 38 8.25 12.87 -2.40
N GLY A 39 8.29 11.56 -2.67
CA GLY A 39 7.91 11.02 -3.97
C GLY A 39 6.45 11.29 -4.32
N VAL A 40 5.52 10.98 -3.40
CA VAL A 40 4.09 11.27 -3.61
C VAL A 40 3.85 12.76 -3.79
N SER A 41 4.51 13.61 -2.99
CA SER A 41 4.36 15.07 -3.07
C SER A 41 4.94 15.65 -4.35
N TYR A 42 5.99 15.03 -4.91
CA TYR A 42 6.56 15.40 -6.20
C TYR A 42 5.61 15.05 -7.36
N GLY A 43 4.97 13.87 -7.31
CA GLY A 43 3.99 13.47 -8.32
C GLY A 43 2.71 14.30 -8.26
N TYR A 44 2.09 14.35 -7.07
CA TYR A 44 0.91 15.17 -6.84
C TYR A 44 0.88 15.73 -5.42
N PRO A 45 1.20 17.03 -5.22
CA PRO A 45 1.32 17.63 -3.89
C PRO A 45 0.08 17.48 -2.99
N LEU A 46 -1.13 17.53 -3.57
CA LEU A 46 -2.38 17.35 -2.82
C LEU A 46 -2.54 15.90 -2.31
N MET A 47 -2.11 14.91 -3.08
CA MET A 47 -2.07 13.52 -2.63
C MET A 47 -1.05 13.33 -1.50
N GLY A 48 0.12 13.98 -1.60
CA GLY A 48 1.12 13.99 -0.52
C GLY A 48 0.56 14.59 0.78
N LEU A 49 -0.15 15.71 0.68
CA LEU A 49 -0.82 16.34 1.83
C LEU A 49 -1.91 15.43 2.42
N ALA A 50 -2.74 14.81 1.58
CA ALA A 50 -3.78 13.88 2.04
C ALA A 50 -3.19 12.65 2.72
N LEU A 51 -2.12 12.10 2.15
CA LEU A 51 -1.38 10.98 2.73
C LEU A 51 -0.85 11.35 4.12
N LEU A 52 -0.17 12.51 4.26
CA LEU A 52 0.37 12.97 5.54
C LEU A 52 -0.73 13.24 6.59
N THR A 53 -1.75 13.99 6.22
CA THR A 53 -2.86 14.35 7.12
C THR A 53 -3.65 13.12 7.58
N ALA A 54 -3.90 12.17 6.68
CA ALA A 54 -4.57 10.92 7.01
C ALA A 54 -3.70 10.05 7.92
N THR A 55 -2.39 9.98 7.69
CA THR A 55 -1.46 9.30 8.61
C THR A 55 -1.54 9.90 10.01
N ILE A 56 -1.50 11.23 10.12
CA ILE A 56 -1.62 11.95 11.40
C ILE A 56 -2.96 11.64 12.08
N ALA A 57 -4.07 11.69 11.33
CA ALA A 57 -5.40 11.39 11.85
C ALA A 57 -5.50 9.94 12.37
N GLY A 58 -4.93 8.97 11.66
CA GLY A 58 -4.87 7.58 12.09
C GLY A 58 -4.04 7.39 13.35
N THR A 59 -2.84 7.99 13.42
CA THR A 59 -1.99 7.96 14.62
C THR A 59 -2.69 8.63 15.82
N ILE A 60 -3.32 9.78 15.62
CA ILE A 60 -4.09 10.47 16.68
C ILE A 60 -5.24 9.60 17.15
N THR A 61 -5.94 8.92 16.23
CA THR A 61 -7.03 7.99 16.58
C THR A 61 -6.53 6.88 17.52
N ALA A 62 -5.37 6.29 17.21
CA ALA A 62 -4.76 5.27 18.07
C ALA A 62 -4.42 5.80 19.47
N ILE A 63 -3.86 7.01 19.56
CA ILE A 63 -3.54 7.67 20.84
C ILE A 63 -4.82 7.99 21.63
N LEU A 64 -5.84 8.53 20.97
CA LEU A 64 -7.10 8.91 21.60
C LEU A 64 -7.83 7.68 22.15
N PHE A 65 -7.86 6.57 21.40
CA PHE A 65 -8.52 5.33 21.82
C PHE A 65 -7.63 4.39 22.63
N ARG A 66 -6.39 4.79 22.97
CA ARG A 66 -5.45 3.99 23.78
C ARG A 66 -5.21 2.61 23.19
N PHE A 67 -4.95 2.57 21.88
CA PHE A 67 -4.48 1.34 21.23
C PHE A 67 -3.08 1.00 21.73
N ASP A 68 -2.56 -0.16 21.30
CA ASP A 68 -1.26 -0.63 21.74
C ASP A 68 -0.17 0.41 21.44
N LYS A 69 0.59 0.78 22.48
CA LYS A 69 1.56 1.88 22.40
C LYS A 69 2.75 1.51 21.52
N ASP A 70 3.21 0.27 21.59
CA ASP A 70 4.38 -0.20 20.84
C ASP A 70 4.04 -0.32 19.36
N GLU A 71 2.86 -0.87 19.02
CA GLU A 71 2.34 -0.85 17.66
C GLU A 71 2.14 0.57 17.12
N THR A 72 1.66 1.48 17.97
CA THR A 72 1.51 2.89 17.60
C THR A 72 2.86 3.50 17.25
N ILE A 73 3.89 3.36 18.10
CA ILE A 73 5.23 3.92 17.85
C ILE A 73 5.90 3.29 16.61
N LYS A 74 5.59 2.03 16.29
CA LYS A 74 6.03 1.35 15.07
C LYS A 74 5.30 1.82 13.80
N GLY A 75 4.30 2.69 13.93
CA GLY A 75 3.53 3.24 12.80
C GLY A 75 2.40 2.33 12.29
N ILE A 76 2.07 1.25 12.99
CA ILE A 76 1.09 0.24 12.53
C ILE A 76 -0.30 0.85 12.31
N TYR A 77 -0.67 1.89 13.06
CA TYR A 77 -1.97 2.55 12.89
C TYR A 77 -1.98 3.68 11.86
N GLY A 78 -0.84 4.02 11.26
CA GLY A 78 -0.70 5.13 10.31
C GLY A 78 -0.81 4.72 8.84
N PHE A 79 -0.32 3.53 8.46
CA PHE A 79 -0.14 3.20 7.04
C PHE A 79 -1.45 2.99 6.26
N SER A 80 -2.42 2.28 6.83
CA SER A 80 -3.72 2.10 6.19
C SER A 80 -4.46 3.45 6.10
N ALA A 81 -4.33 4.30 7.11
CA ALA A 81 -4.87 5.66 7.07
C ALA A 81 -4.19 6.50 5.97
N ALA A 82 -2.87 6.42 5.82
CA ALA A 82 -2.11 7.08 4.78
C ALA A 82 -2.62 6.73 3.36
N LEU A 83 -2.82 5.43 3.10
CA LEU A 83 -3.37 4.94 1.83
C LEU A 83 -4.82 5.38 1.60
N VAL A 84 -5.64 5.50 2.65
CA VAL A 84 -7.00 6.06 2.53
C VAL A 84 -6.93 7.50 2.02
N GLY A 85 -6.06 8.34 2.59
CA GLY A 85 -5.88 9.72 2.14
C GLY A 85 -5.48 9.80 0.66
N ALA A 86 -4.43 9.05 0.29
CA ALA A 86 -3.95 9.02 -1.09
C ALA A 86 -5.00 8.45 -2.07
N GLY A 87 -5.64 7.34 -1.72
CA GLY A 87 -6.64 6.67 -2.55
C GLY A 87 -7.91 7.50 -2.75
N LEU A 88 -8.34 8.28 -1.75
CA LEU A 88 -9.50 9.16 -1.92
C LEU A 88 -9.21 10.38 -2.81
N ILE A 89 -7.98 10.92 -2.78
CA ILE A 89 -7.55 11.94 -3.73
C ILE A 89 -7.39 11.37 -5.15
N LEU A 90 -7.02 10.09 -5.28
CA LEU A 90 -6.99 9.42 -6.58
C LEU A 90 -8.39 9.31 -7.20
N LEU A 91 -9.40 9.01 -6.39
CA LEU A 91 -10.76 8.70 -6.87
C LEU A 91 -11.67 9.94 -7.02
N PHE A 92 -11.47 10.96 -6.18
CA PHE A 92 -12.37 12.11 -6.08
C PHE A 92 -11.62 13.44 -6.20
N LYS A 93 -12.28 14.42 -6.83
CA LYS A 93 -11.76 15.79 -6.90
C LYS A 93 -11.66 16.41 -5.51
N PRO A 94 -10.56 17.12 -5.20
CA PRO A 94 -10.41 17.82 -3.93
C PRO A 94 -11.56 18.78 -3.65
N SER A 95 -12.19 18.63 -2.49
CA SER A 95 -13.24 19.52 -1.97
C SER A 95 -13.18 19.55 -0.45
N PHE A 96 -13.77 20.57 0.18
CA PHE A 96 -13.81 20.65 1.64
C PHE A 96 -14.46 19.41 2.28
N LEU A 97 -15.55 18.90 1.68
CA LEU A 97 -16.22 17.68 2.13
C LEU A 97 -15.29 16.47 2.04
N LEU A 98 -14.52 16.33 0.95
CA LEU A 98 -13.58 15.21 0.80
C LEU A 98 -12.54 15.17 1.92
N TRP A 99 -12.02 16.33 2.36
CA TRP A 99 -11.07 16.39 3.47
C TRP A 99 -11.67 15.94 4.80
N ILE A 100 -12.94 16.27 5.07
CA ILE A 100 -13.66 15.74 6.24
C ILE A 100 -13.79 14.22 6.13
N VAL A 101 -14.18 13.71 4.96
CA VAL A 101 -14.29 12.27 4.70
C VAL A 101 -12.95 11.57 4.90
N ILE A 102 -11.84 12.15 4.39
CA ILE A 102 -10.48 11.62 4.58
C ILE A 102 -10.15 11.46 6.06
N LEU A 103 -10.39 12.48 6.90
CA LEU A 103 -10.07 12.41 8.33
C LEU A 103 -10.88 11.33 9.06
N MET A 104 -12.18 11.25 8.76
CA MET A 104 -13.08 10.24 9.34
C MET A 104 -12.71 8.82 8.89
N ALA A 105 -12.47 8.65 7.59
CA ALA A 105 -12.09 7.39 6.96
C ALA A 105 -10.72 6.90 7.45
N ALA A 106 -9.75 7.81 7.61
CA ALA A 106 -8.44 7.53 8.20
C ALA A 106 -8.56 6.96 9.62
N GLY A 107 -9.37 7.61 10.47
CA GLY A 107 -9.64 7.11 11.83
C GLY A 107 -10.31 5.75 11.82
N LEU A 108 -11.29 5.53 10.94
CA LEU A 108 -11.96 4.24 10.78
C LEU A 108 -10.97 3.13 10.35
N ALA A 109 -10.05 3.42 9.43
CA ALA A 109 -9.02 2.48 9.01
C ALA A 109 -8.13 2.06 10.20
N SER A 110 -7.73 2.99 11.07
CA SER A 110 -6.97 2.67 12.28
C SER A 110 -7.77 1.85 13.30
N VAL A 111 -9.08 2.09 13.42
CA VAL A 111 -9.98 1.28 14.28
C VAL A 111 -10.08 -0.15 13.76
N ILE A 112 -10.28 -0.34 12.46
CA ILE A 112 -10.31 -1.66 11.81
C ILE A 112 -8.96 -2.35 11.98
N GLN A 113 -7.84 -1.64 11.79
CA GLN A 113 -6.50 -2.16 12.04
C GLN A 113 -6.37 -2.71 13.47
N ASN A 114 -6.75 -1.94 14.49
CA ASN A 114 -6.69 -2.38 15.89
C ASN A 114 -7.57 -3.60 16.17
N PHE A 115 -8.76 -3.68 15.57
CA PHE A 115 -9.65 -4.85 15.73
C PHE A 115 -8.95 -6.16 15.32
N PHE A 116 -8.15 -6.12 14.26
CA PHE A 116 -7.41 -7.30 13.80
C PHE A 116 -6.05 -7.49 14.48
N SER A 117 -5.33 -6.41 14.80
CA SER A 117 -4.09 -6.49 15.58
C SER A 117 -4.32 -7.22 16.91
N ARG A 118 -5.43 -6.93 17.62
CA ARG A 118 -5.82 -7.64 18.86
C ARG A 118 -6.05 -9.14 18.68
N LYS A 119 -6.29 -9.61 17.45
CA LYS A 119 -6.47 -11.01 17.11
C LYS A 119 -5.19 -11.66 16.56
N ASN A 120 -4.07 -10.92 16.52
CA ASN A 120 -2.81 -11.35 15.91
C ASN A 120 -2.95 -11.78 14.44
N ILE A 121 -3.88 -11.17 13.69
CA ILE A 121 -4.09 -11.47 12.28
C ILE A 121 -3.32 -10.44 11.44
N PRO A 122 -2.38 -10.85 10.57
CA PRO A 122 -1.70 -9.93 9.66
C PRO A 122 -2.69 -9.48 8.58
N VAL A 123 -3.28 -8.31 8.77
CA VAL A 123 -4.28 -7.77 7.84
C VAL A 123 -3.69 -6.95 6.71
N TYR A 124 -2.41 -6.61 6.79
CA TYR A 124 -1.73 -5.78 5.81
C TYR A 124 -2.56 -4.52 5.51
N THR A 125 -2.82 -4.21 4.24
CA THR A 125 -3.57 -3.04 3.78
C THR A 125 -5.09 -3.25 3.73
N LEU A 126 -5.63 -4.36 4.29
CA LEU A 126 -7.08 -4.62 4.31
C LEU A 126 -7.92 -3.48 4.92
N PRO A 127 -7.52 -2.83 6.03
CA PRO A 127 -8.30 -1.72 6.58
C PRO A 127 -8.46 -0.58 5.58
N PHE A 128 -7.40 -0.26 4.82
CA PHE A 128 -7.46 0.72 3.73
C PHE A 128 -8.45 0.30 2.64
N ILE A 129 -8.37 -0.94 2.17
CA ILE A 129 -9.23 -1.46 1.09
C ILE A 129 -10.71 -1.37 1.47
N LEU A 130 -11.06 -1.85 2.67
CA LEU A 130 -12.44 -1.87 3.14
C LEU A 130 -13.01 -0.45 3.25
N VAL A 131 -12.21 0.49 3.76
CA VAL A 131 -12.64 1.88 3.94
C VAL A 131 -12.78 2.59 2.60
N VAL A 132 -11.83 2.42 1.66
CA VAL A 132 -11.94 3.05 0.35
C VAL A 132 -13.07 2.45 -0.47
N TRP A 133 -13.29 1.13 -0.43
CA TRP A 133 -14.48 0.53 -1.04
C TRP A 133 -15.77 1.08 -0.42
N LEU A 134 -15.85 1.19 0.90
CA LEU A 134 -17.01 1.78 1.57
C LEU A 134 -17.28 3.19 1.05
N VAL A 135 -16.28 4.07 1.05
CA VAL A 135 -16.43 5.46 0.58
C VAL A 135 -16.77 5.49 -0.92
N TRP A 136 -16.10 4.67 -1.73
CA TRP A 136 -16.37 4.54 -3.16
C TRP A 136 -17.83 4.17 -3.43
N TYR A 137 -18.33 3.08 -2.85
CA TYR A 137 -19.70 2.63 -3.10
C TYR A 137 -20.77 3.54 -2.49
N VAL A 138 -20.45 4.31 -1.43
CA VAL A 138 -21.36 5.30 -0.88
C VAL A 138 -21.45 6.54 -1.77
N PHE A 139 -20.32 7.04 -2.29
CA PHE A 139 -20.27 8.37 -2.93
C PHE A 139 -20.18 8.36 -4.46
N LYS A 140 -19.79 7.26 -5.12
CA LYS A 140 -19.54 7.25 -6.58
C LYS A 140 -20.76 7.65 -7.42
N ASP A 141 -21.97 7.33 -6.95
CA ASP A 141 -23.23 7.60 -7.64
C ASP A 141 -23.94 8.84 -7.07
N LEU A 142 -23.34 9.49 -6.07
CA LEU A 142 -23.89 10.69 -5.44
C LEU A 142 -23.17 11.93 -5.96
N ASN A 143 -23.93 12.99 -6.30
CA ASN A 143 -23.37 14.28 -6.73
C ASN A 143 -22.69 15.09 -5.61
N TYR A 144 -22.39 14.49 -4.45
CA TYR A 144 -21.72 15.15 -3.33
C TYR A 144 -20.19 15.18 -3.49
N LEU A 145 -19.60 14.12 -4.05
CA LEU A 145 -18.17 14.04 -4.35
C LEU A 145 -17.99 13.83 -5.85
N GLN A 146 -17.34 14.77 -6.51
CA GLN A 146 -17.08 14.65 -7.95
C GLN A 146 -15.95 13.64 -8.19
N LEU A 147 -16.15 12.73 -9.13
CA LEU A 147 -15.12 11.79 -9.55
C LEU A 147 -13.96 12.53 -10.23
N GLN A 148 -12.74 12.06 -9.98
CA GLN A 148 -11.57 12.49 -10.73
C GLN A 148 -11.71 11.98 -12.17
N SER A 149 -11.50 12.84 -13.16
CA SER A 149 -11.45 12.42 -14.56
C SER A 149 -10.16 11.66 -14.81
N THR A 150 -10.22 10.53 -15.51
CA THR A 150 -9.03 9.92 -16.11
C THR A 150 -8.41 10.97 -17.03
N ILE A 151 -7.19 11.40 -16.72
CA ILE A 151 -6.45 12.25 -17.65
C ILE A 151 -6.04 11.32 -18.80
N ASP A 152 -6.59 11.54 -19.99
CA ASP A 152 -6.11 10.93 -21.22
C ASP A 152 -4.71 11.48 -21.50
N THR A 153 -3.69 10.83 -20.93
CA THR A 153 -2.31 11.11 -21.30
C THR A 153 -2.05 10.47 -22.65
N ASN A 154 -2.21 11.27 -23.72
CA ASN A 154 -1.64 11.00 -25.04
C ASN A 154 -0.10 11.08 -25.01
N GLU A 155 0.55 10.55 -23.97
CA GLU A 155 2.00 10.42 -23.95
C GLU A 155 2.38 9.17 -24.73
N THR A 156 3.23 9.36 -25.74
CA THR A 156 3.93 8.29 -26.42
C THR A 156 4.67 7.44 -25.39
N ILE A 157 4.10 6.28 -25.04
CA ILE A 157 4.70 5.31 -24.13
C ILE A 157 6.00 4.82 -24.77
N GLN A 158 7.13 5.37 -24.35
CA GLN A 158 8.43 4.78 -24.68
C GLN A 158 8.49 3.40 -24.04
N GLN A 159 8.65 2.36 -24.85
CA GLN A 159 8.80 0.95 -24.44
C GLN A 159 10.16 0.71 -23.76
N ASN A 160 10.44 1.43 -22.69
CA ASN A 160 11.60 1.22 -21.82
C ASN A 160 11.22 0.32 -20.64
N PHE A 161 12.20 -0.21 -19.91
CA PHE A 161 12.01 -0.97 -18.66
C PHE A 161 11.43 -0.14 -17.49
N THR A 162 10.72 0.95 -17.79
CA THR A 162 10.07 1.85 -16.83
C THR A 162 9.03 1.12 -15.99
N PHE A 163 8.43 0.04 -16.50
CA PHE A 163 7.43 -0.78 -15.79
C PHE A 163 7.93 -1.32 -14.44
N ILE A 164 9.24 -1.58 -14.31
CA ILE A 164 9.84 -2.11 -13.08
C ILE A 164 9.65 -1.12 -11.93
N PHE A 165 10.14 0.12 -12.12
CA PHE A 165 10.03 1.15 -11.09
C PHE A 165 8.61 1.73 -11.02
N SER A 166 7.86 1.76 -12.12
CA SER A 166 6.45 2.20 -12.11
C SER A 166 5.60 1.27 -11.23
N SER A 167 5.84 -0.04 -11.26
CA SER A 167 5.19 -0.99 -10.34
C SER A 167 5.44 -0.67 -8.87
N ILE A 168 6.66 -0.25 -8.53
CA ILE A 168 7.02 0.17 -7.15
C ILE A 168 6.32 1.48 -6.81
N GLY A 169 6.28 2.46 -7.73
CA GLY A 169 5.55 3.72 -7.55
C GLY A 169 4.05 3.52 -7.33
N GLN A 170 3.43 2.61 -8.08
CA GLN A 170 1.99 2.34 -8.03
C GLN A 170 1.50 1.78 -6.70
N VAL A 171 2.40 1.27 -5.85
CA VAL A 171 2.05 0.86 -4.49
C VAL A 171 1.41 2.02 -3.69
N ILE A 172 1.79 3.26 -4.00
CA ILE A 172 1.18 4.49 -3.45
C ILE A 172 0.57 5.36 -4.57
N PHE A 173 0.02 4.70 -5.60
CA PHE A 173 -0.72 5.32 -6.71
C PHE A 173 0.10 6.30 -7.56
N GLN A 174 1.41 6.07 -7.68
CA GLN A 174 2.30 6.92 -8.48
C GLN A 174 2.66 6.19 -9.79
N ASP A 175 2.24 6.75 -10.92
CA ASP A 175 2.50 6.25 -12.28
C ASP A 175 3.80 6.77 -12.90
N ASN A 176 4.70 7.33 -12.08
CA ASN A 176 5.94 7.96 -12.53
C ASN A 176 7.18 7.15 -12.13
N VAL A 177 8.02 6.82 -13.13
CA VAL A 177 9.26 6.05 -12.95
C VAL A 177 10.25 6.68 -11.95
N ILE A 178 10.37 8.01 -11.92
CA ILE A 178 11.27 8.73 -11.01
C ILE A 178 10.81 8.55 -9.56
N ILE A 179 9.50 8.61 -9.33
CA ILE A 179 8.91 8.36 -8.01
C ILE A 179 9.13 6.90 -7.60
N GLY A 180 8.97 5.96 -8.54
CA GLY A 180 9.31 4.56 -8.35
C GLY A 180 10.77 4.32 -7.95
N ILE A 181 11.72 5.02 -8.57
CA ILE A 181 13.14 4.99 -8.21
C ILE A 181 13.34 5.54 -6.79
N LEU A 182 12.67 6.65 -6.45
CA LEU A 182 12.77 7.22 -5.10
C LEU A 182 12.23 6.24 -4.03
N PHE A 183 11.14 5.54 -4.33
CA PHE A 183 10.60 4.50 -3.44
C PHE A 183 11.54 3.30 -3.35
N PHE A 184 12.16 2.89 -4.45
CA PHE A 184 13.21 1.87 -4.44
C PHE A 184 14.38 2.26 -3.54
N ILE A 185 14.87 3.51 -3.62
CA ILE A 185 15.91 4.02 -2.71
C ILE A 185 15.41 3.98 -1.26
N GLY A 186 14.17 4.40 -1.01
CA GLY A 186 13.56 4.31 0.31
C GLY A 186 13.51 2.88 0.86
N LEU A 187 13.17 1.90 0.03
CA LEU A 187 13.24 0.49 0.39
C LEU A 187 14.68 0.07 0.70
N ALA A 188 15.65 0.42 -0.15
CA ALA A 188 17.05 0.04 0.02
C ALA A 188 17.68 0.62 1.29
N VAL A 189 17.26 1.81 1.72
CA VAL A 189 17.67 2.43 2.99
C VAL A 189 17.22 1.62 4.20
N SER A 190 16.05 0.98 4.14
CA SER A 190 15.50 0.17 5.24
C SER A 190 15.92 -1.31 5.14
N SER A 191 15.86 -1.88 3.94
CA SER A 191 16.14 -3.28 3.66
C SER A 191 16.51 -3.49 2.19
N THR A 192 17.78 -3.79 1.94
CA THR A 192 18.26 -4.17 0.60
C THR A 192 17.50 -5.37 0.03
N MET A 193 17.15 -6.35 0.87
CA MET A 193 16.38 -7.51 0.43
C MET A 193 14.98 -7.09 -0.06
N ALA A 194 14.28 -6.20 0.66
CA ALA A 194 12.98 -5.69 0.24
C ALA A 194 13.06 -4.97 -1.12
N ALA A 195 14.10 -4.15 -1.32
CA ALA A 195 14.35 -3.46 -2.58
C ALA A 195 14.60 -4.43 -3.74
N LEU A 196 15.43 -5.46 -3.53
CA LEU A 196 15.74 -6.46 -4.55
C LEU A 196 14.51 -7.29 -4.95
N VAL A 197 13.72 -7.76 -3.98
CA VAL A 197 12.51 -8.54 -4.30
C VAL A 197 11.41 -7.69 -4.93
N ALA A 198 11.35 -6.38 -4.63
CA ALA A 198 10.44 -5.45 -5.29
C ALA A 198 10.76 -5.33 -6.79
N VAL A 199 12.04 -5.17 -7.15
CA VAL A 199 12.48 -5.16 -8.56
C VAL A 199 12.22 -6.50 -9.24
N PHE A 200 12.59 -7.61 -8.57
CA PHE A 200 12.40 -8.96 -9.11
C PHE A 200 10.93 -9.26 -9.39
N SER A 201 10.04 -9.03 -8.42
CA SER A 201 8.60 -9.31 -8.58
C SER A 201 7.94 -8.40 -9.62
N SER A 202 8.35 -7.13 -9.72
CA SER A 202 7.89 -6.24 -10.78
C SER A 202 8.24 -6.77 -12.17
N ALA A 203 9.45 -7.31 -12.34
CA ALA A 203 9.89 -7.92 -13.59
C ALA A 203 9.11 -9.22 -13.90
N VAL A 204 8.96 -10.12 -12.92
CA VAL A 204 8.17 -11.36 -13.06
C VAL A 204 6.72 -11.03 -13.41
N ALA A 205 6.13 -10.03 -12.76
CA ALA A 205 4.75 -9.64 -13.01
C ALA A 205 4.55 -9.09 -14.42
N ALA A 206 5.44 -8.21 -14.89
CA ALA A 206 5.37 -7.69 -16.24
C ALA A 206 5.55 -8.77 -17.32
N LEU A 207 6.49 -9.71 -17.11
CA LEU A 207 6.69 -10.84 -18.03
C LEU A 207 5.47 -11.75 -18.08
N PHE A 208 4.86 -12.04 -16.92
CA PHE A 208 3.65 -12.84 -16.86
C PHE A 208 2.47 -12.13 -17.54
N ALA A 209 2.24 -10.85 -17.23
CA ALA A 209 1.20 -10.05 -17.86
C ALA A 209 1.38 -9.95 -19.38
N TYR A 210 2.62 -9.77 -19.85
CA TYR A 210 2.95 -9.76 -21.27
C TYR A 210 2.69 -11.11 -21.95
N TYR A 211 3.09 -12.23 -21.30
CA TYR A 211 2.85 -13.57 -21.81
C TYR A 211 1.34 -13.87 -21.99
N PHE A 212 0.51 -13.39 -21.06
CA PHE A 212 -0.95 -13.50 -21.13
C PHE A 212 -1.63 -12.41 -21.98
N GLN A 213 -0.85 -11.61 -22.72
CA GLN A 213 -1.33 -10.58 -23.64
C GLN A 213 -2.25 -9.53 -22.97
N LEU A 214 -1.97 -9.20 -21.72
CA LEU A 214 -2.68 -8.12 -21.02
C LEU A 214 -2.33 -6.74 -21.62
N PRO A 215 -3.18 -5.72 -21.46
CA PRO A 215 -2.97 -4.40 -22.06
C PRO A 215 -1.58 -3.83 -21.73
N THR A 216 -0.79 -3.55 -22.77
CA THR A 216 0.61 -3.09 -22.61
C THR A 216 0.71 -1.74 -21.93
N THR A 217 -0.28 -0.88 -22.09
CA THR A 217 -0.39 0.41 -21.39
C THR A 217 -0.44 0.21 -19.88
N GLU A 218 -1.28 -0.70 -19.39
CA GLU A 218 -1.41 -1.04 -17.97
C GLU A 218 -0.15 -1.72 -17.41
N ILE A 219 0.54 -2.55 -18.22
CA ILE A 219 1.83 -3.14 -17.85
C ILE A 219 2.87 -2.03 -17.63
N VAL A 220 2.99 -1.08 -18.56
CA VAL A 220 3.97 0.01 -18.45
C VAL A 220 3.68 0.93 -17.27
N LEU A 221 2.39 1.20 -17.02
CA LEU A 221 1.95 1.95 -15.84
C LEU A 221 2.20 1.20 -14.52
N GLY A 222 2.56 -0.09 -14.55
CA GLY A 222 2.86 -0.90 -13.37
C GLY A 222 1.63 -1.48 -12.66
N LEU A 223 0.45 -1.45 -13.29
CA LEU A 223 -0.82 -1.87 -12.67
C LEU A 223 -0.90 -3.37 -12.37
N TYR A 224 -0.11 -4.19 -13.08
CA TYR A 224 0.02 -5.62 -12.77
C TYR A 224 1.14 -5.93 -11.78
N GLY A 225 2.00 -4.97 -11.42
CA GLY A 225 3.19 -5.21 -10.61
C GLY A 225 3.10 -4.76 -9.16
N TYR A 226 2.32 -3.73 -8.82
CA TYR A 226 2.35 -3.16 -7.46
C TYR A 226 1.85 -4.13 -6.37
N ASN A 227 0.82 -4.93 -6.65
CA ASN A 227 0.39 -6.00 -5.74
C ASN A 227 1.46 -7.07 -5.60
N ALA A 228 2.15 -7.42 -6.69
CA ALA A 228 3.25 -8.37 -6.68
C ALA A 228 4.44 -7.89 -5.84
N VAL A 229 4.78 -6.59 -5.90
CA VAL A 229 5.80 -5.95 -5.07
C VAL A 229 5.51 -6.17 -3.58
N LEU A 230 4.30 -5.86 -3.13
CA LEU A 230 3.92 -6.04 -1.72
C LEU A 230 3.93 -7.51 -1.31
N CYS A 231 3.43 -8.41 -2.17
CA CYS A 231 3.52 -9.85 -1.94
C CYS A 231 4.97 -10.31 -1.75
N ALA A 232 5.87 -9.87 -2.63
CA ALA A 232 7.28 -10.25 -2.58
C ALA A 232 7.97 -9.75 -1.30
N ILE A 233 7.67 -8.53 -0.86
CA ILE A 233 8.20 -7.97 0.39
C ILE A 233 7.75 -8.80 1.60
N VAL A 234 6.48 -9.26 1.65
CA VAL A 234 5.98 -10.14 2.73
C VAL A 234 6.76 -11.45 2.82
N PHE A 235 7.08 -12.05 1.68
CA PHE A 235 7.77 -13.34 1.62
C PHE A 235 9.29 -13.22 1.53
N ALA A 236 9.83 -12.01 1.63
CA ALA A 236 11.26 -11.74 1.59
C ALA A 236 11.99 -12.37 2.78
N ASP A 237 12.82 -13.38 2.51
CA ASP A 237 13.67 -14.05 3.49
C ASP A 237 14.90 -14.62 2.74
N ILE A 238 15.98 -14.88 3.46
CA ILE A 238 17.29 -15.29 2.90
C ILE A 238 17.25 -16.74 2.38
N LYS A 239 16.26 -17.53 2.83
CA LYS A 239 16.14 -18.95 2.47
C LYS A 239 15.76 -19.14 0.99
N PRO A 240 16.36 -20.08 0.25
CA PRO A 240 16.03 -20.32 -1.16
C PRO A 240 14.55 -20.65 -1.41
N ILE A 241 13.91 -21.37 -0.48
CA ILE A 241 12.47 -21.71 -0.56
C ILE A 241 11.58 -20.46 -0.60
N SER A 242 12.07 -19.32 -0.11
CA SER A 242 11.34 -18.05 -0.15
C SER A 242 11.15 -17.54 -1.57
N LEU A 243 12.06 -17.85 -2.50
CA LEU A 243 11.90 -17.49 -3.90
C LEU A 243 10.66 -18.15 -4.51
N LEU A 244 10.38 -19.42 -4.17
CA LEU A 244 9.17 -20.10 -4.59
C LEU A 244 7.92 -19.38 -4.09
N TRP A 245 7.87 -19.03 -2.81
CA TRP A 245 6.74 -18.31 -2.22
C TRP A 245 6.56 -16.91 -2.82
N ILE A 246 7.65 -16.19 -3.10
CA ILE A 246 7.63 -14.88 -3.78
C ILE A 246 7.01 -15.00 -5.17
N VAL A 247 7.44 -15.98 -5.97
CA VAL A 247 6.91 -16.19 -7.33
C VAL A 247 5.44 -16.59 -7.26
N LEU A 248 5.08 -17.57 -6.42
CA LEU A 248 3.68 -17.98 -6.27
C LEU A 248 2.78 -16.82 -5.83
N ALA A 249 3.23 -15.99 -4.89
CA ALA A 249 2.47 -14.85 -4.40
C ALA A 249 2.29 -13.77 -5.46
N THR A 250 3.37 -13.51 -6.22
CA THR A 250 3.37 -12.60 -7.37
C THR A 250 2.33 -13.03 -8.39
N LEU A 251 2.41 -14.28 -8.87
CA LEU A 251 1.50 -14.79 -9.89
C LEU A 251 0.05 -14.81 -9.43
N LEU A 252 -0.20 -15.26 -8.20
CA LEU A 252 -1.55 -15.29 -7.63
C LEU A 252 -2.14 -13.88 -7.50
N SER A 253 -1.34 -12.87 -7.14
CA SER A 253 -1.80 -11.48 -7.07
C SER A 253 -2.24 -10.94 -8.45
N ILE A 254 -1.57 -11.34 -9.52
CA ILE A 254 -1.94 -10.92 -10.89
C ILE A 254 -3.25 -11.59 -11.30
N VAL A 255 -3.40 -12.89 -11.04
CA VAL A 255 -4.65 -13.62 -11.32
C VAL A 255 -5.83 -12.99 -10.60
N ILE A 256 -5.69 -12.64 -9.32
CA ILE A 256 -6.75 -11.98 -8.56
C ILE A 256 -7.03 -10.58 -9.12
N THR A 257 -6.00 -9.83 -9.56
CA THR A 257 -6.17 -8.52 -10.21
C THR A 257 -7.02 -8.64 -11.48
N ILE A 258 -6.72 -9.63 -12.35
CA ILE A 258 -7.49 -9.90 -13.57
C ILE A 258 -8.95 -10.23 -13.23
N VAL A 259 -9.18 -11.08 -12.23
CA VAL A 259 -10.54 -11.46 -11.81
C VAL A 259 -11.34 -10.23 -11.36
N LEU A 260 -10.75 -9.36 -10.52
CA LEU A 260 -11.42 -8.15 -10.03
C LEU A 260 -11.74 -7.16 -11.16
N ASN A 261 -10.79 -6.96 -12.08
CA ASN A 261 -11.00 -6.10 -13.24
C ASN A 261 -12.16 -6.62 -14.11
N ASN A 262 -12.23 -7.95 -14.35
CA ASN A 262 -13.31 -8.56 -15.13
C ASN A 262 -14.70 -8.41 -14.50
N ILE A 263 -14.78 -8.25 -13.18
CA ILE A 263 -16.05 -8.01 -12.45
C ILE A 263 -16.25 -6.53 -12.07
N ASN A 264 -15.46 -5.62 -12.65
CA ASN A 264 -15.53 -4.17 -12.46
C ASN A 264 -15.39 -3.71 -10.99
N ILE A 265 -14.57 -4.42 -10.20
CA ILE A 265 -14.20 -4.00 -8.85
C ILE A 265 -12.80 -3.40 -8.88
N ILE A 266 -12.66 -2.18 -8.37
CA ILE A 266 -11.36 -1.52 -8.24
C ILE A 266 -10.45 -2.38 -7.34
N PRO A 267 -9.34 -2.93 -7.85
CA PRO A 267 -8.53 -3.90 -7.11
C PRO A 267 -7.91 -3.33 -5.84
N LEU A 268 -7.46 -2.06 -5.89
CA LEU A 268 -6.60 -1.46 -4.88
C LEU A 268 -5.47 -2.46 -4.52
N THR A 269 -5.17 -2.66 -3.25
CA THR A 269 -4.19 -3.67 -2.81
C THR A 269 -4.83 -4.99 -2.35
N PHE A 270 -6.10 -5.25 -2.68
CA PHE A 270 -6.76 -6.51 -2.30
C PHE A 270 -6.11 -7.76 -2.88
N PRO A 271 -5.65 -7.77 -4.16
CA PRO A 271 -4.94 -8.92 -4.70
C PRO A 271 -3.70 -9.32 -3.90
N PHE A 272 -2.97 -8.32 -3.37
CA PHE A 272 -1.87 -8.55 -2.44
C PHE A 272 -2.32 -9.23 -1.14
N VAL A 273 -3.32 -8.67 -0.46
CA VAL A 273 -3.82 -9.21 0.82
C VAL A 273 -4.30 -10.65 0.66
N ALA A 274 -5.13 -10.89 -0.36
CA ALA A 274 -5.71 -12.20 -0.63
C ALA A 274 -4.63 -13.24 -0.98
N SER A 275 -3.67 -12.87 -1.83
CA SER A 275 -2.53 -13.74 -2.19
C SER A 275 -1.70 -14.13 -0.98
N CYS A 276 -1.33 -13.16 -0.13
CA CYS A 276 -0.57 -13.41 1.09
C CYS A 276 -1.32 -14.31 2.07
N TRP A 277 -2.63 -14.10 2.28
CA TRP A 277 -3.43 -14.96 3.16
C TRP A 277 -3.50 -16.40 2.66
N ILE A 278 -3.82 -16.61 1.39
CA ILE A 278 -3.91 -17.94 0.79
C ILE A 278 -2.57 -18.68 0.94
N LEU A 279 -1.45 -18.02 0.61
CA LEU A 279 -0.15 -18.66 0.68
C LEU A 279 0.38 -18.82 2.10
N LEU A 280 0.07 -17.93 3.04
CA LEU A 280 0.41 -18.16 4.44
C LEU A 280 -0.31 -19.39 5.01
N LEU A 281 -1.58 -19.60 4.66
CA LEU A 281 -2.31 -20.81 5.05
C LEU A 281 -1.66 -22.07 4.48
N ILE A 282 -1.32 -22.07 3.19
CA ILE A 282 -0.66 -23.20 2.52
C ILE A 282 0.74 -23.44 3.11
N LYS A 283 1.54 -22.39 3.29
CA LYS A 283 2.89 -22.45 3.86
C LYS A 283 2.88 -23.01 5.28
N ASN A 284 1.94 -22.59 6.12
CA ASN A 284 1.80 -23.10 7.48
C ASN A 284 1.43 -24.59 7.50
N GLN A 285 0.56 -25.04 6.59
CA GLN A 285 0.25 -26.46 6.44
C GLN A 285 1.47 -27.26 5.96
N PHE A 286 2.21 -26.75 4.96
CA PHE A 286 3.42 -27.39 4.43
C PHE A 286 4.48 -27.62 5.52
N TYR A 287 4.81 -26.59 6.32
CA TYR A 287 5.77 -26.75 7.41
C TYR A 287 5.27 -27.63 8.55
N ARG A 288 3.95 -27.68 8.79
CA ARG A 288 3.38 -28.60 9.77
C ARG A 288 3.59 -30.05 9.34
N LEU A 289 3.39 -30.37 8.06
CA LEU A 289 3.60 -31.72 7.53
C LEU A 289 5.08 -32.14 7.58
N GLN A 290 6.01 -31.22 7.30
CA GLN A 290 7.45 -31.50 7.42
C GLN A 290 7.95 -31.73 8.85
N LYS A 291 7.23 -31.27 9.88
CA LYS A 291 7.59 -31.53 11.29
C LYS A 291 7.08 -32.86 11.82
N VAL A 292 6.11 -33.47 11.13
CA VAL A 292 5.47 -34.73 11.54
C VAL A 292 6.04 -35.93 10.76
N ALA A 293 6.64 -35.69 9.61
CA ALA A 293 7.41 -36.66 8.83
C ALA A 293 8.86 -36.73 9.32
#